data_AF-A0A212L2A1-F1
#
_entry.id   AF-A0A212L2A1-F1
#
_cell.length_a   1.000
_cell.length_b   1.000
_cell.length_c   1.000
_cell.angle_alpha   90.00
_cell.angle_beta   90.00
_cell.angle_gamma   90.00
#
_symmetry.space_group_name_H-M   'P 1'
#
loop_
_entity.id
_entity.type
_entity.pdbx_description
1 polymer ?
#
loop_
_entity_poly.entity_id
_entity_poly.type
_entity_poly.pdbx_seq_one_letter_code
_entity_poly.pdbx_strand_id
1 'polypeptide(L)'
;MSQEPESLKLLKSITDRIIRLETQKREIAADVKDVYQEAKGLGLSPAAIRKTVKEYFETPEARAKREEIEAIAEIYKANLGMLGGTPLGEAARARLNRQNRHETSEYDPDIIQPAAPEPEPEPEQTISPADIEAARQRGRDDALAGKKILDNPFVSGDPRRAAWDEGHCEITGSDGMDIPDAWKPRLGGKKPDASKAKPDKEPDTGEDKPDESKPDDGEGGEG
;
A
#
# COMPACT_ATOMS: atom_id res chain seq x y z
N MET A 1 -35.79 -57.32 28.33
CA MET A 1 -35.47 -56.55 27.11
C MET A 1 -34.79 -55.28 27.54
N SER A 2 -33.49 -55.12 27.27
CA SER A 2 -32.78 -53.87 27.57
C SER A 2 -33.24 -52.80 26.57
N GLN A 3 -33.90 -51.75 27.04
CA GLN A 3 -34.26 -50.64 26.17
C GLN A 3 -32.99 -49.82 25.88
N GLU A 4 -32.75 -49.51 24.61
CA GLU A 4 -31.72 -48.53 24.26
C GLU A 4 -32.14 -47.15 24.83
N PRO A 5 -31.21 -46.40 25.43
CA PRO A 5 -31.50 -45.05 25.92
C PRO A 5 -31.92 -44.14 24.76
N GLU A 6 -32.92 -43.29 24.99
CA GLU A 6 -33.50 -42.40 23.97
C GLU A 6 -32.47 -41.49 23.30
N SER A 7 -31.42 -41.10 24.02
CA SER A 7 -30.29 -40.32 23.48
C SER A 7 -29.56 -41.03 22.33
N LEU A 8 -29.40 -42.37 22.39
CA LEU A 8 -28.78 -43.13 21.29
C LEU A 8 -29.72 -43.25 20.08
N LYS A 9 -31.05 -43.34 20.30
CA LYS A 9 -32.02 -43.36 19.19
C LYS A 9 -32.04 -42.02 18.45
N LEU A 10 -32.02 -40.91 19.19
CA LEU A 10 -31.92 -39.56 18.63
C LEU A 10 -30.61 -39.37 17.86
N LEU A 11 -29.49 -39.78 18.44
CA LEU A 11 -28.18 -39.69 17.80
C LEU A 11 -28.13 -40.47 16.48
N LYS A 12 -28.57 -41.74 16.48
CA LYS A 12 -28.68 -42.57 15.26
C LYS A 12 -29.51 -41.86 14.17
N SER A 13 -30.71 -41.38 14.52
CA SER A 13 -31.60 -40.66 13.58
C SER A 13 -30.96 -39.40 12.97
N ILE A 14 -30.24 -38.60 13.77
CA ILE A 14 -29.51 -37.42 13.28
C ILE A 14 -28.36 -37.85 12.36
N THR A 15 -27.57 -38.84 12.77
CA THR A 15 -26.43 -39.37 12.01
C THR A 15 -26.87 -39.94 10.66
N ASP A 16 -27.91 -40.76 10.61
CA ASP A 16 -28.44 -41.36 9.38
C ASP A 16 -28.92 -40.30 8.38
N ARG A 17 -29.57 -39.24 8.87
CA ARG A 17 -30.00 -38.10 8.07
C ARG A 17 -28.81 -37.32 7.49
N ILE A 18 -27.75 -37.11 8.28
CA ILE A 18 -26.53 -36.43 7.82
C ILE A 18 -25.80 -37.29 6.78
N ILE A 19 -25.66 -38.60 7.02
CA ILE A 19 -25.04 -39.54 6.06
C ILE A 19 -25.80 -39.52 4.74
N ARG A 20 -27.13 -39.57 4.76
CA ARG A 20 -27.95 -39.45 3.54
C ARG A 20 -27.67 -38.15 2.78
N LEU A 21 -27.64 -37.01 3.47
CA LEU A 21 -27.38 -35.70 2.86
C LEU A 21 -25.96 -35.58 2.30
N GLU A 22 -24.95 -36.10 3.00
CA GLU A 22 -23.56 -36.13 2.49
C GLU A 22 -23.40 -37.08 1.29
N THR A 23 -24.11 -38.22 1.24
CA THR A 23 -24.14 -39.08 0.05
C THR A 23 -24.78 -38.35 -1.15
N GLN A 24 -25.96 -37.75 -0.97
CA GLN A 24 -26.63 -36.98 -2.03
C GLN A 24 -25.77 -35.79 -2.52
N LYS A 25 -25.07 -35.12 -1.61
CA LYS A 25 -24.13 -34.04 -1.94
C LYS A 25 -22.92 -34.54 -2.75
N ARG A 26 -22.43 -35.76 -2.50
CA ARG A 26 -21.37 -36.39 -3.30
C ARG A 26 -21.85 -36.80 -4.68
N GLU A 27 -23.06 -37.34 -4.79
CA GLU A 27 -23.72 -37.65 -6.07
C GLU A 27 -23.86 -36.38 -6.92
N ILE A 28 -24.48 -35.33 -6.39
CA ILE A 28 -24.63 -34.03 -7.07
C ILE A 28 -23.26 -33.43 -7.44
N ALA A 29 -22.23 -33.56 -6.58
CA ALA A 29 -20.89 -33.07 -6.89
C ALA A 29 -20.20 -33.87 -8.01
N ALA A 30 -20.51 -35.16 -8.17
CA ALA A 30 -20.07 -35.97 -9.31
C ALA A 30 -20.79 -35.54 -10.59
N ASP A 31 -22.13 -35.41 -10.56
CA ASP A 31 -22.92 -34.94 -11.71
C ASP A 31 -22.44 -33.57 -12.21
N VAL A 32 -22.22 -32.62 -11.30
CA VAL A 32 -21.67 -31.28 -11.63
C VAL A 32 -20.28 -31.38 -12.26
N LYS A 33 -19.42 -32.30 -11.79
CA LYS A 33 -18.09 -32.53 -12.37
C LYS A 33 -18.19 -33.10 -13.78
N ASP A 34 -19.14 -34.01 -14.03
CA ASP A 34 -19.32 -34.67 -15.32
C ASP A 34 -19.92 -33.71 -16.35
N VAL A 35 -20.87 -32.84 -15.96
CA VAL A 35 -21.32 -31.69 -16.79
C VAL A 35 -20.16 -30.76 -17.16
N TYR A 36 -19.20 -30.52 -16.25
CA TYR A 36 -17.98 -29.76 -16.60
C TYR A 36 -17.04 -30.53 -17.56
N GLN A 37 -17.08 -31.85 -17.63
CA GLN A 37 -16.34 -32.63 -18.64
C GLN A 37 -17.09 -32.67 -19.98
N GLU A 38 -18.42 -32.78 -19.97
CA GLU A 38 -19.25 -32.67 -21.17
C GLU A 38 -19.02 -31.32 -21.85
N ALA A 39 -19.10 -30.21 -21.10
CA ALA A 39 -18.79 -28.87 -21.61
C ALA A 39 -17.39 -28.78 -22.22
N LYS A 40 -16.39 -29.46 -21.63
CA LYS A 40 -15.03 -29.55 -22.18
C LYS A 40 -15.00 -30.35 -23.49
N GLY A 41 -15.75 -31.45 -23.59
CA GLY A 41 -15.91 -32.24 -24.81
C GLY A 41 -16.58 -31.46 -25.95
N LEU A 42 -17.49 -30.55 -25.60
CA LEU A 42 -18.12 -29.58 -26.53
C LEU A 42 -17.22 -28.38 -26.88
N GLY A 43 -15.97 -28.33 -26.39
CA GLY A 43 -15.03 -27.24 -26.66
C GLY A 43 -15.26 -25.96 -25.84
N LEU A 44 -16.18 -25.96 -24.89
CA LEU A 44 -16.39 -24.83 -23.97
C LEU A 44 -15.32 -24.84 -22.86
N SER A 45 -14.96 -23.65 -22.37
CA SER A 45 -13.98 -23.51 -21.27
C SER A 45 -14.63 -23.76 -19.91
N PRO A 46 -14.29 -24.85 -19.17
CA PRO A 46 -14.87 -25.11 -17.86
C PRO A 46 -14.43 -24.10 -16.80
N ALA A 47 -13.35 -23.34 -17.05
CA ALA A 47 -12.91 -22.25 -16.17
C ALA A 47 -13.80 -21.00 -16.34
N ALA A 48 -14.17 -20.67 -17.59
CA ALA A 48 -15.10 -19.59 -17.87
C ALA A 48 -16.49 -19.87 -17.29
N ILE A 49 -17.03 -21.08 -17.51
CA ILE A 49 -18.34 -21.48 -16.97
C ILE A 49 -18.36 -21.39 -15.44
N ARG A 50 -17.30 -21.83 -14.73
CA ARG A 50 -17.20 -21.67 -13.27
C ARG A 50 -17.27 -20.21 -12.81
N LYS A 51 -16.63 -19.29 -13.54
CA LYS A 51 -16.70 -17.85 -13.26
C LYS A 51 -18.13 -17.34 -13.43
N THR A 52 -18.77 -17.66 -14.55
CA THR A 52 -20.16 -17.26 -14.85
C THR A 52 -21.17 -17.84 -13.85
N VAL A 53 -21.03 -19.11 -13.45
CA VAL A 53 -21.90 -19.74 -12.43
C VAL A 53 -21.71 -19.06 -11.07
N LYS A 54 -20.48 -18.71 -10.69
CA LYS A 54 -20.23 -17.94 -9.46
C LYS A 54 -20.92 -16.58 -9.51
N GLU A 55 -20.73 -15.81 -10.59
CA GLU A 55 -21.33 -14.48 -10.79
C GLU A 55 -22.86 -14.52 -10.80
N TYR A 56 -23.45 -15.59 -11.33
CA TYR A 56 -24.90 -15.82 -11.33
C TYR A 56 -25.47 -15.96 -9.92
N PHE A 57 -24.75 -16.64 -9.01
CA PHE A 57 -25.13 -16.85 -7.62
C PHE A 57 -24.64 -15.76 -6.64
N GLU A 58 -23.98 -14.71 -7.11
CA GLU A 58 -23.57 -13.58 -6.27
C GLU A 58 -24.77 -12.77 -5.76
N THR A 59 -24.71 -12.34 -4.50
CA THR A 59 -25.72 -11.46 -3.90
C THR A 59 -25.70 -10.08 -4.56
N PRO A 60 -26.80 -9.29 -4.47
CA PRO A 60 -26.83 -7.94 -5.03
C PRO A 60 -25.70 -7.03 -4.52
N GLU A 61 -25.34 -7.15 -3.24
CA GLU A 61 -24.22 -6.39 -2.64
C GLU A 61 -22.85 -6.82 -3.17
N ALA A 62 -22.63 -8.13 -3.36
CA ALA A 62 -21.38 -8.65 -3.92
C ALA A 62 -21.23 -8.23 -5.39
N ARG A 63 -22.34 -8.26 -6.13
CA ARG A 63 -22.43 -7.80 -7.52
C ARG A 63 -22.09 -6.32 -7.67
N ALA A 64 -22.69 -5.45 -6.85
CA ALA A 64 -22.40 -4.00 -6.88
C ALA A 64 -20.91 -3.72 -6.62
N LYS A 65 -20.31 -4.34 -5.59
CA LYS A 65 -18.87 -4.22 -5.30
C LYS A 65 -17.99 -4.73 -6.44
N ARG A 66 -18.39 -5.83 -7.11
CA ARG A 66 -17.68 -6.35 -8.27
C ARG A 66 -17.74 -5.35 -9.44
N GLU A 67 -18.90 -4.77 -9.71
CA GLU A 67 -19.11 -3.80 -10.79
C GLU A 67 -18.34 -2.49 -10.56
N GLU A 68 -18.29 -1.98 -9.33
CA GLU A 68 -17.43 -0.86 -8.93
C GLU A 68 -15.95 -1.14 -9.19
N ILE A 69 -15.46 -2.32 -8.76
CA ILE A 69 -14.07 -2.74 -8.97
C ILE A 69 -13.77 -2.96 -10.45
N GLU A 70 -14.69 -3.55 -11.22
CA GLU A 70 -14.54 -3.81 -12.64
C GLU A 70 -14.46 -2.49 -13.44
N ALA A 71 -15.26 -1.47 -13.09
CA ALA A 71 -15.21 -0.14 -13.69
C ALA A 71 -13.87 0.58 -13.42
N ILE A 72 -13.38 0.57 -12.17
CA ILE A 72 -12.08 1.16 -11.83
C ILE A 72 -10.94 0.40 -12.53
N ALA A 73 -11.01 -0.93 -12.56
CA ALA A 73 -10.03 -1.76 -13.25
C ALA A 73 -10.03 -1.57 -14.77
N GLU A 74 -11.16 -1.20 -15.39
CA GLU A 74 -11.25 -0.83 -16.80
C GLU A 74 -10.44 0.45 -17.08
N ILE A 75 -10.61 1.49 -16.26
CA ILE A 75 -9.85 2.75 -16.35
C ILE A 75 -8.34 2.48 -16.23
N TYR A 76 -7.92 1.69 -15.23
CA TYR A 76 -6.50 1.37 -15.04
C TYR A 76 -5.93 0.54 -16.19
N LYS A 77 -6.68 -0.44 -16.71
CA LYS A 77 -6.25 -1.20 -17.90
C LYS A 77 -6.17 -0.31 -19.14
N ALA A 78 -6.99 0.73 -19.27
CA ALA A 78 -6.89 1.68 -20.37
C ALA A 78 -5.60 2.49 -20.30
N ASN A 79 -5.28 3.06 -19.14
CA ASN A 79 -4.05 3.82 -18.92
C ASN A 79 -2.78 2.97 -19.12
N LEU A 80 -2.84 1.68 -18.79
CA LEU A 80 -1.75 0.71 -19.01
C LEU A 80 -1.74 0.08 -20.42
N GLY A 81 -2.64 0.47 -21.33
CA GLY A 81 -2.77 -0.12 -22.68
C GLY A 81 -3.27 -1.57 -22.71
N MET A 82 -3.66 -2.13 -21.55
CA MET A 82 -4.02 -3.53 -21.31
C MET A 82 -5.45 -3.91 -21.73
N LEU A 83 -6.21 -3.04 -22.39
CA LEU A 83 -7.45 -3.48 -23.04
C LEU A 83 -7.06 -4.52 -24.12
N GLY A 84 -7.48 -5.77 -23.96
CA GLY A 84 -7.30 -6.77 -25.01
C GLY A 84 -8.00 -6.33 -26.30
N GLY A 85 -7.57 -6.83 -27.45
CA GLY A 85 -8.32 -6.73 -28.73
C GLY A 85 -9.58 -7.61 -28.72
N THR A 86 -10.30 -7.65 -27.60
CA THR A 86 -11.60 -8.31 -27.48
C THR A 86 -12.67 -7.29 -27.86
N PRO A 87 -13.87 -7.71 -28.32
CA PRO A 87 -14.94 -6.77 -28.65
C PRO A 87 -15.30 -5.79 -27.52
N LEU A 88 -15.13 -6.22 -26.26
CA LEU A 88 -15.31 -5.36 -25.09
C LEU A 88 -14.18 -4.33 -24.93
N GLY A 89 -12.91 -4.74 -25.11
CA GLY A 89 -11.76 -3.82 -25.08
C GLY A 89 -11.70 -2.88 -26.28
N GLU A 90 -12.21 -3.29 -27.44
CA GLU A 90 -12.39 -2.43 -28.60
C GLU A 90 -13.51 -1.40 -28.37
N ALA A 91 -14.66 -1.83 -27.82
CA ALA A 91 -15.75 -0.92 -27.46
C ALA A 91 -15.32 0.11 -26.39
N ALA A 92 -14.54 -0.31 -25.40
CA ALA A 92 -13.98 0.57 -24.37
C ALA A 92 -12.96 1.57 -24.95
N ARG A 93 -12.04 1.11 -25.82
CA ARG A 93 -11.15 2.01 -26.59
C ARG A 93 -11.94 3.00 -27.44
N ALA A 94 -13.00 2.56 -28.11
CA ALA A 94 -13.82 3.41 -28.97
C ALA A 94 -14.61 4.46 -28.19
N ARG A 95 -14.95 4.20 -26.91
CA ARG A 95 -15.51 5.20 -25.98
C ARG A 95 -14.45 6.22 -25.57
N LEU A 96 -13.27 5.79 -25.11
CA LEU A 96 -12.18 6.69 -24.73
C LEU A 96 -11.70 7.56 -25.91
N ASN A 97 -11.47 6.98 -27.09
CA ASN A 97 -11.11 7.72 -28.29
C ASN A 97 -12.21 8.70 -28.73
N ARG A 98 -13.48 8.46 -28.37
CA ARG A 98 -14.59 9.41 -28.60
C ARG A 98 -14.58 10.54 -27.57
N GLN A 99 -14.22 10.25 -26.33
CA GLN A 99 -13.99 11.25 -25.27
C GLN A 99 -12.84 12.18 -25.65
N ASN A 100 -11.66 11.62 -25.98
CA ASN A 100 -10.46 12.39 -26.39
C ASN A 100 -10.67 13.15 -27.71
N ARG A 101 -11.65 12.75 -28.52
CA ARG A 101 -12.10 13.48 -29.71
C ARG A 101 -12.87 14.78 -29.40
N HIS A 102 -13.25 15.03 -28.15
CA HIS A 102 -13.73 16.34 -27.72
C HIS A 102 -12.62 17.22 -27.15
N GLU A 103 -11.47 16.65 -26.77
CA GLU A 103 -10.27 17.43 -26.38
C GLU A 103 -9.35 17.73 -27.57
N THR A 104 -9.42 16.94 -28.66
CA THR A 104 -8.61 17.13 -29.88
C THR A 104 -9.36 17.80 -31.04
N SER A 105 -10.58 18.30 -30.82
CA SER A 105 -11.40 18.93 -31.87
C SER A 105 -11.02 20.38 -32.21
N GLU A 106 -10.02 20.96 -31.56
CA GLU A 106 -9.51 22.33 -31.84
C GLU A 106 -8.11 22.37 -32.48
N TYR A 107 -7.59 21.22 -32.95
CA TYR A 107 -6.40 21.21 -33.82
C TYR A 107 -6.72 20.67 -35.21
N ASP A 108 -7.05 21.59 -36.11
CA ASP A 108 -7.14 21.35 -37.54
C ASP A 108 -5.74 21.57 -38.16
N PRO A 109 -5.09 20.54 -38.73
CA PRO A 109 -3.73 20.65 -39.26
C PRO A 109 -3.64 21.48 -40.55
N ASP A 110 -4.77 21.73 -41.24
CA ASP A 110 -4.82 22.58 -42.43
C ASP A 110 -5.18 24.04 -42.09
N ILE A 111 -5.58 24.33 -40.85
CA ILE A 111 -5.54 25.69 -40.32
C ILE A 111 -4.08 26.03 -40.01
N ILE A 112 -3.39 26.54 -41.03
CA ILE A 112 -2.34 27.52 -40.81
C ILE A 112 -3.02 28.68 -40.09
N GLN A 113 -2.91 28.70 -38.75
CA GLN A 113 -3.15 29.91 -38.00
C GLN A 113 -2.21 30.95 -38.63
N PRO A 114 -2.72 32.02 -39.28
CA PRO A 114 -1.84 33.12 -39.65
C PRO A 114 -1.25 33.57 -38.32
N ALA A 115 0.07 33.41 -38.14
CA ALA A 115 0.72 33.54 -36.85
C ALA A 115 0.12 34.75 -36.13
N ALA A 116 -0.64 34.50 -35.06
CA ALA A 116 -1.18 35.57 -34.24
C ALA A 116 0.04 36.45 -33.93
N PRO A 117 -0.04 37.78 -34.17
CA PRO A 117 1.13 38.65 -34.10
C PRO A 117 1.83 38.29 -32.80
N GLU A 118 3.07 37.80 -32.91
CA GLU A 118 3.77 37.17 -31.79
C GLU A 118 3.55 38.07 -30.59
N PRO A 119 2.96 37.57 -29.47
CA PRO A 119 2.66 38.43 -28.34
C PRO A 119 3.97 39.13 -28.02
N GLU A 120 4.01 40.46 -28.27
CA GLU A 120 5.26 41.22 -28.21
C GLU A 120 5.92 40.83 -26.91
N PRO A 121 7.17 40.30 -26.93
CA PRO A 121 7.71 39.59 -25.78
C PRO A 121 7.60 40.52 -24.58
N GLU A 122 6.63 40.24 -23.69
CA GLU A 122 6.34 41.11 -22.57
C GLU A 122 7.67 41.26 -21.85
N PRO A 123 8.13 42.51 -21.66
CA PRO A 123 9.54 42.80 -21.45
C PRO A 123 10.03 41.87 -20.36
N GLU A 124 10.92 40.94 -20.74
CA GLU A 124 11.42 39.92 -19.82
C GLU A 124 11.76 40.67 -18.55
N GLN A 125 11.14 40.28 -17.43
CA GLN A 125 11.38 40.94 -16.16
C GLN A 125 12.80 40.57 -15.77
N THR A 126 13.74 41.33 -16.33
CA THR A 126 15.18 41.14 -16.22
C THR A 126 15.52 41.50 -14.79
N ILE A 127 15.37 40.50 -13.92
CA ILE A 127 15.70 40.56 -12.50
C ILE A 127 17.10 41.13 -12.41
N SER A 128 17.20 42.39 -11.99
CA SER A 128 18.46 43.09 -12.06
C SER A 128 19.39 42.53 -10.98
N PRO A 129 20.72 42.68 -11.12
CA PRO A 129 21.64 42.33 -10.04
C PRO A 129 21.29 43.02 -8.69
N ALA A 130 20.64 44.19 -8.73
CA ALA A 130 20.15 44.88 -7.55
C ALA A 130 18.92 44.19 -6.91
N ASP A 131 18.02 43.60 -7.70
CA ASP A 131 16.89 42.81 -7.18
C ASP A 131 17.35 41.50 -6.53
N ILE A 132 18.41 40.90 -7.06
CA ILE A 132 19.07 39.73 -6.48
C ILE A 132 19.71 40.09 -5.13
N GLU A 133 20.45 41.20 -5.04
CA GLU A 133 21.03 41.66 -3.77
C GLU A 133 19.94 42.09 -2.76
N ALA A 134 18.86 42.72 -3.21
CA ALA A 134 17.72 43.05 -2.35
C ALA A 134 17.04 41.80 -1.79
N ALA A 135 16.99 40.70 -2.56
CA ALA A 135 16.51 39.41 -2.08
C ALA A 135 17.46 38.79 -1.05
N ARG A 136 18.78 38.88 -1.26
CA ARG A 136 19.82 38.45 -0.30
C ARG A 136 19.73 39.21 1.02
N GLN A 137 19.61 40.53 0.96
CA GLN A 137 19.44 41.34 2.15
C GLN A 137 18.15 40.99 2.90
N ARG A 138 17.04 40.76 2.18
CA ARG A 138 15.78 40.29 2.79
C ARG A 138 15.93 38.92 3.47
N GLY A 139 16.73 38.01 2.91
CA GLY A 139 17.05 36.72 3.54
C GLY A 139 17.72 36.89 4.91
N ARG A 140 18.69 37.81 5.00
CA ARG A 140 19.36 38.18 6.27
C ARG A 140 18.36 38.74 7.28
N ASP A 141 17.54 39.70 6.85
CA ASP A 141 16.55 40.36 7.71
C ASP A 141 15.48 39.35 8.21
N ASP A 142 15.04 38.43 7.35
CA ASP A 142 14.07 37.38 7.67
C ASP A 142 14.64 36.31 8.63
N ALA A 143 15.93 35.99 8.50
CA ALA A 143 16.65 35.15 9.46
C ALA A 143 16.79 35.83 10.84
N LEU A 144 17.14 37.13 10.88
CA LEU A 144 17.16 37.91 12.11
C LEU A 144 15.77 37.98 12.78
N ALA A 145 14.70 38.01 11.98
CA ALA A 145 13.31 37.95 12.44
C ALA A 145 12.85 36.52 12.84
N GLY A 146 13.70 35.50 12.69
CA GLY A 146 13.40 34.12 13.10
C GLY A 146 12.45 33.35 12.18
N LYS A 147 12.26 33.79 10.92
CA LYS A 147 11.49 33.02 9.92
C LYS A 147 12.27 31.77 9.50
N LYS A 148 11.58 30.72 9.05
CA LYS A 148 12.23 29.49 8.58
C LYS A 148 12.62 29.64 7.11
N ILE A 149 13.66 28.92 6.69
CA ILE A 149 14.09 28.88 5.27
C ILE A 149 13.00 28.32 4.33
N LEU A 150 12.07 27.52 4.86
CA LEU A 150 10.89 27.04 4.12
C LEU A 150 9.85 28.15 3.81
N ASP A 151 9.92 29.28 4.50
CA ASP A 151 9.02 30.44 4.33
C ASP A 151 9.53 31.42 3.26
N ASN A 152 10.42 30.97 2.35
CA ASN A 152 10.99 31.76 1.25
C ASN A 152 9.87 32.34 0.35
N PRO A 153 9.81 33.68 0.14
CA PRO A 153 8.74 34.32 -0.62
C PRO A 153 8.83 34.14 -2.14
N PHE A 154 9.92 33.56 -2.67
CA PHE A 154 10.14 33.40 -4.11
C PHE A 154 9.85 31.98 -4.59
N VAL A 155 9.20 31.86 -5.75
CA VAL A 155 8.81 30.57 -6.35
C VAL A 155 10.02 29.81 -6.91
N SER A 156 9.87 28.49 -7.06
CA SER A 156 10.90 27.65 -7.70
C SER A 156 11.19 28.13 -9.12
N GLY A 157 12.47 28.32 -9.45
CA GLY A 157 12.93 28.87 -10.73
C GLY A 157 13.24 30.37 -10.75
N ASP A 158 12.86 31.14 -9.71
CA ASP A 158 13.23 32.56 -9.58
C ASP A 158 14.68 32.70 -9.07
N PRO A 159 15.59 33.39 -9.78
CA PRO A 159 16.96 33.68 -9.31
C PRO A 159 17.05 34.33 -7.92
N ARG A 160 16.05 35.13 -7.53
CA ARG A 160 15.99 35.78 -6.20
C ARG A 160 15.79 34.78 -5.08
N ARG A 161 15.22 33.61 -5.37
CA ARG A 161 14.99 32.53 -4.39
C ARG A 161 16.31 32.05 -3.80
N ALA A 162 17.31 31.78 -4.65
CA ALA A 162 18.64 31.35 -4.23
C ALA A 162 19.36 32.43 -3.41
N ALA A 163 19.29 33.69 -3.85
CA ALA A 163 19.91 34.81 -3.14
C ALA A 163 19.29 35.03 -1.74
N TRP A 164 17.97 34.89 -1.58
CA TRP A 164 17.32 34.92 -0.27
C TRP A 164 17.75 33.75 0.62
N ASP A 165 17.82 32.53 0.06
CA ASP A 165 18.31 31.35 0.81
C ASP A 165 19.77 31.57 1.29
N GLU A 166 20.66 32.11 0.45
CA GLU A 166 22.04 32.48 0.82
C GLU A 166 22.08 33.46 2.00
N GLY A 167 21.34 34.56 1.92
CA GLY A 167 21.31 35.57 2.98
C GLY A 167 20.71 35.06 4.30
N HIS A 168 19.79 34.11 4.23
CA HIS A 168 19.21 33.44 5.41
C HIS A 168 20.24 32.53 6.09
N CYS A 169 20.98 31.75 5.29
CA CYS A 169 22.07 30.89 5.76
C CYS A 169 23.24 31.69 6.37
N GLU A 170 23.61 32.84 5.79
CA GLU A 170 24.66 33.73 6.33
C GLU A 170 24.41 34.15 7.80
N ILE A 171 23.15 34.39 8.18
CA ILE A 171 22.78 34.82 9.53
C ILE A 171 22.54 33.64 10.47
N THR A 172 21.88 32.58 10.00
CA THR A 172 21.58 31.41 10.84
C THR A 172 22.80 30.54 11.10
N GLY A 173 23.87 30.67 10.30
CA GLY A 173 25.06 29.82 10.38
C GLY A 173 24.79 28.37 9.96
N SER A 174 23.66 28.13 9.30
CA SER A 174 23.19 26.83 8.82
C SER A 174 23.45 26.71 7.33
N ASP A 175 23.88 25.53 6.85
CA ASP A 175 24.10 25.26 5.42
C ASP A 175 22.79 24.93 4.67
N GLY A 176 21.63 25.31 5.23
CA GLY A 176 20.29 24.92 4.77
C GLY A 176 19.97 23.41 4.85
N MET A 177 20.97 22.58 5.19
CA MET A 177 20.97 21.12 5.15
C MET A 177 21.28 20.48 6.52
N ASP A 178 21.22 21.25 7.61
CA ASP A 178 21.51 20.73 8.95
C ASP A 178 20.51 19.65 9.38
N ILE A 179 21.03 18.43 9.53
CA ILE A 179 20.29 17.30 10.09
C ILE A 179 19.90 17.66 11.54
N PRO A 180 18.60 17.62 11.92
CA PRO A 180 18.20 17.89 13.30
C PRO A 180 18.94 17.00 14.30
N ASP A 181 19.24 17.51 15.51
CA ASP A 181 20.09 16.80 16.49
C ASP A 181 19.59 15.38 16.84
N ALA A 182 18.28 15.15 16.78
CA ALA A 182 17.68 13.84 16.98
C ALA A 182 18.11 12.77 15.95
N TRP A 183 18.54 13.19 14.75
CA TRP A 183 18.89 12.34 13.61
C TRP A 183 20.38 12.42 13.24
N LYS A 184 21.19 13.25 13.91
CA LYS A 184 22.65 13.27 13.72
C LYS A 184 23.26 11.90 14.10
N PRO A 185 24.06 11.25 13.23
CA PRO A 185 24.66 9.96 13.55
C PRO A 185 25.57 10.03 14.78
N ARG A 186 25.36 9.15 15.76
CA ARG A 186 26.25 9.03 16.93
C ARG A 186 27.58 8.41 16.52
N LEU A 187 28.60 9.25 16.33
CA LEU A 187 29.94 8.84 15.92
C LEU A 187 30.66 7.98 16.99
N GLY A 188 30.66 6.65 16.77
CA GLY A 188 31.88 5.85 16.92
C GLY A 188 32.44 5.56 18.33
N GLY A 189 31.63 5.15 19.30
CA GLY A 189 32.13 4.53 20.55
C GLY A 189 32.60 3.08 20.34
N LYS A 190 33.89 2.87 20.03
CA LYS A 190 34.47 1.53 19.81
C LYS A 190 34.58 0.76 21.13
N LYS A 191 33.76 -0.29 21.33
CA LYS A 191 33.88 -1.18 22.51
C LYS A 191 35.24 -1.90 22.51
N PRO A 192 35.97 -1.97 23.63
CA PRO A 192 37.18 -2.79 23.73
C PRO A 192 36.83 -4.28 23.75
N ASP A 193 37.68 -5.07 23.11
CA ASP A 193 37.56 -6.53 23.01
C ASP A 193 37.95 -7.20 24.34
N ALA A 194 37.06 -8.03 24.90
CA ALA A 194 37.21 -8.62 26.23
C ALA A 194 38.13 -9.87 26.26
N SER A 195 38.86 -10.16 25.18
CA SER A 195 39.73 -11.34 25.07
C SER A 195 41.19 -11.09 25.51
N LYS A 196 41.42 -10.61 26.75
CA LYS A 196 42.74 -10.71 27.46
C LYS A 196 42.71 -10.28 28.94
N ALA A 197 42.37 -11.22 29.82
CA ALA A 197 42.81 -11.23 31.22
C ALA A 197 42.89 -12.68 31.71
N LYS A 198 44.01 -13.07 32.35
CA LYS A 198 44.20 -14.41 32.93
C LYS A 198 43.90 -14.41 34.45
N PRO A 199 43.59 -15.57 35.05
CA PRO A 199 43.09 -15.65 36.42
C PRO A 199 44.17 -15.87 37.50
N ASP A 200 43.93 -15.27 38.67
CA ASP A 200 44.44 -15.56 40.02
C ASP A 200 43.67 -14.60 40.98
N LYS A 201 43.30 -14.90 42.24
CA LYS A 201 43.26 -16.17 43.01
C LYS A 201 42.38 -15.97 44.28
N GLU A 202 41.76 -17.03 44.81
CA GLU A 202 41.03 -17.01 46.10
C GLU A 202 41.94 -17.26 47.33
N PRO A 203 41.54 -16.75 48.50
CA PRO A 203 41.06 -17.60 49.61
C PRO A 203 39.75 -17.04 50.24
N ASP A 204 38.70 -17.84 50.48
CA ASP A 204 38.48 -18.87 51.51
C ASP A 204 37.75 -18.33 52.78
N THR A 205 37.05 -19.21 53.49
CA THR A 205 36.14 -19.03 54.64
C THR A 205 34.74 -18.45 54.30
N GLY A 206 33.63 -19.10 54.63
CA GLY A 206 33.44 -20.48 55.13
C GLY A 206 31.98 -20.70 55.56
N GLU A 207 31.50 -21.96 55.47
CA GLU A 207 30.33 -22.54 56.17
C GLU A 207 28.94 -21.86 55.95
N ASP A 208 27.80 -22.55 55.84
CA ASP A 208 27.51 -23.99 55.91
C ASP A 208 26.26 -24.34 55.07
N LYS A 209 26.09 -25.62 54.71
CA LYS A 209 24.90 -26.15 54.01
C LYS A 209 24.30 -27.29 54.85
N PRO A 210 22.96 -27.44 54.88
CA PRO A 210 22.32 -28.44 54.02
C PRO A 210 21.04 -27.89 53.34
N ASP A 211 20.56 -28.38 52.18
CA ASP A 211 20.01 -29.74 51.91
C ASP A 211 18.78 -30.06 52.80
N GLU A 212 17.66 -30.60 52.31
CA GLU A 212 17.32 -31.16 51.00
C GLU A 212 15.77 -31.20 50.84
N SER A 213 15.25 -31.75 49.74
CA SER A 213 13.94 -32.44 49.65
C SER A 213 12.60 -31.66 49.72
N LYS A 214 11.97 -31.53 48.53
CA LYS A 214 10.53 -31.85 48.31
C LYS A 214 10.32 -33.39 48.40
N PRO A 215 9.09 -33.95 48.35
CA PRO A 215 7.73 -33.36 48.30
C PRO A 215 6.83 -33.88 49.46
N ASP A 216 5.52 -33.60 49.45
CA ASP A 216 4.47 -34.64 49.31
C ASP A 216 3.07 -34.03 49.07
N ASP A 217 2.12 -34.84 48.62
CA ASP A 217 0.71 -34.50 48.36
C ASP A 217 -0.13 -34.40 49.66
N GLY A 218 -1.31 -33.76 49.59
CA GLY A 218 -2.20 -33.63 50.76
C GLY A 218 -3.62 -33.13 50.43
N GLU A 219 -4.60 -34.02 50.58
CA GLU A 219 -6.03 -33.76 50.41
C GLU A 219 -6.63 -32.85 51.50
N GLY A 220 -7.76 -32.22 51.18
CA GLY A 220 -8.66 -31.57 52.14
C GLY A 220 -9.40 -30.37 51.52
N GLY A 221 -10.73 -30.25 51.55
CA GLY A 221 -11.73 -31.08 52.21
C GLY A 221 -12.68 -30.19 53.03
N GLU A 222 -13.87 -29.94 52.47
CA GLU A 222 -15.05 -29.32 53.12
C GLU A 222 -14.99 -27.82 53.49
N GLY A 223 -16.13 -27.14 53.29
CA GLY A 223 -16.32 -25.69 53.43
C GLY A 223 -17.48 -25.19 52.58
#